data_AF-A0A353VPD8-F1
#
_entry.id   AF-A0A353VPD8-F1
#
_cell.length_a   1.000
_cell.length_b   1.000
_cell.length_c   1.000
_cell.angle_alpha   90.00
_cell.angle_beta   90.00
_cell.angle_gamma   90.00
#
_symmetry.space_group_name_H-M   'P 1'
#
loop_
_entity.id
_entity.type
_entity.pdbx_description
1 polymer ?
#
loop_
_entity_poly.entity_id
_entity_poly.type
_entity_poly.pdbx_seq_one_letter_code
_entity_poly.pdbx_strand_id
1 'polypeptide(L)'
;MELYEYARPGLMAGKKILYVHGFASSGQNGSVKTLRLLMPQAKVIAPDLPVEPSDAMELLRNKLASEKPDIIIGTSMGAMYTEMLYGVDRILVNPAFQLADTLLKNNGLGRQEYHNPRQDGETSFLVTKTLLEHFREVSSHCFERAAEDHDKVFGLYGIHDTLVHTFDLFSEHYPQAIRFDGEHYLNDNAILHSVMPVIQWIDDRQRNVQKPVLFISLSDRIINHSSGFAKSVATLAANYDVHIVASVPYNTPE
;
A
#
# COMPACT_ATOMS: atom_id res chain seq x y z
N MET A 1 -20.16 -10.05 -9.78
CA MET A 1 -19.31 -9.18 -10.61
C MET A 1 -17.92 -9.75 -10.56
N GLU A 2 -17.34 -10.04 -11.71
CA GLU A 2 -15.99 -10.58 -11.81
C GLU A 2 -14.97 -9.45 -11.72
N LEU A 3 -13.79 -9.74 -11.15
CA LEU A 3 -12.76 -8.73 -10.87
C LEU A 3 -12.33 -7.93 -12.12
N TYR A 4 -12.37 -8.55 -13.31
CA TYR A 4 -12.03 -7.90 -14.57
C TYR A 4 -12.98 -6.76 -14.96
N GLU A 5 -14.22 -6.75 -14.47
CA GLU A 5 -15.20 -5.68 -14.74
C GLU A 5 -14.78 -4.35 -14.11
N TYR A 6 -13.86 -4.40 -13.15
CA TYR A 6 -13.28 -3.23 -12.49
C TYR A 6 -11.96 -2.76 -13.11
N ALA A 7 -11.50 -3.40 -14.18
CA ALA A 7 -10.27 -2.98 -14.85
C ALA A 7 -10.32 -1.51 -15.28
N ARG A 8 -9.19 -0.83 -15.13
CA ARG A 8 -8.96 0.57 -15.49
C ARG A 8 -7.77 0.63 -16.45
N PRO A 9 -7.93 0.28 -17.73
CA PRO A 9 -6.80 0.21 -18.68
C PRO A 9 -6.02 1.52 -18.84
N GLY A 10 -6.65 2.67 -18.60
CA GLY A 10 -5.96 3.98 -18.65
C GLY A 10 -5.18 4.33 -17.39
N LEU A 11 -5.47 3.71 -16.25
CA LEU A 11 -4.77 3.97 -14.99
C LEU A 11 -3.35 3.41 -15.07
N MET A 12 -2.35 4.25 -14.81
CA MET A 12 -0.93 3.89 -14.88
C MET A 12 -0.51 3.32 -16.25
N ALA A 13 -1.22 3.67 -17.33
CA ALA A 13 -0.92 3.18 -18.67
C ALA A 13 0.49 3.59 -19.11
N GLY A 14 1.31 2.62 -19.52
CA GLY A 14 2.70 2.83 -19.90
C GLY A 14 3.67 3.06 -18.74
N LYS A 15 3.19 3.07 -17.49
CA LYS A 15 3.98 3.27 -16.29
C LYS A 15 4.40 1.95 -15.65
N LYS A 16 5.38 2.02 -14.75
CA LYS A 16 5.95 0.89 -14.02
C LYS A 16 5.56 0.95 -12.55
N ILE A 17 5.15 -0.20 -12.01
CA ILE A 17 4.85 -0.38 -10.59
C ILE A 17 5.83 -1.41 -10.05
N LEU A 18 6.62 -1.04 -9.04
CA LEU A 18 7.39 -2.02 -8.26
C LEU A 18 6.55 -2.48 -7.08
N TYR A 19 6.22 -3.76 -7.02
CA TYR A 19 5.50 -4.36 -5.91
C TYR A 19 6.47 -5.12 -4.99
N VAL A 20 6.48 -4.78 -3.70
CA VAL A 20 7.35 -5.35 -2.68
C VAL A 20 6.51 -6.18 -1.71
N HIS A 21 6.63 -7.50 -1.77
CA HIS A 21 5.79 -8.42 -1.02
C HIS A 21 6.18 -8.52 0.46
N GLY A 22 5.24 -8.99 1.28
CA GLY A 22 5.45 -9.22 2.72
C GLY A 22 6.31 -10.45 3.06
N PHE A 23 6.52 -10.64 4.36
CA PHE A 23 7.28 -11.76 4.92
C PHE A 23 6.68 -13.10 4.47
N ALA A 24 7.54 -14.08 4.17
CA ALA A 24 7.15 -15.40 3.67
C ALA A 24 6.25 -15.41 2.42
N SER A 25 6.13 -14.30 1.68
CA SER A 25 5.43 -14.25 0.38
C SER A 25 6.42 -14.32 -0.79
N SER A 26 5.91 -14.12 -2.00
CA SER A 26 6.70 -14.06 -3.24
C SER A 26 6.11 -13.03 -4.21
N GLY A 27 6.84 -12.73 -5.28
CA GLY A 27 6.40 -11.88 -6.38
C GLY A 27 5.26 -12.47 -7.22
N GLN A 28 4.83 -13.70 -6.92
CA GLN A 28 3.73 -14.41 -7.59
C GLN A 28 2.42 -14.43 -6.77
N ASN A 29 2.35 -13.64 -5.69
CA ASN A 29 1.17 -13.58 -4.82
C ASN A 29 -0.09 -13.05 -5.52
N GLY A 30 -1.25 -13.23 -4.86
CA GLY A 30 -2.56 -12.83 -5.38
C GLY A 30 -2.68 -11.34 -5.68
N SER A 31 -2.14 -10.47 -4.83
CA SER A 31 -2.21 -9.01 -5.02
C SER A 31 -1.51 -8.57 -6.30
N VAL A 32 -0.38 -9.17 -6.66
CA VAL A 32 0.31 -8.90 -7.93
C VAL A 32 -0.55 -9.29 -9.14
N LYS A 33 -1.26 -10.43 -9.06
CA LYS A 33 -2.18 -10.87 -10.12
C LYS A 33 -3.35 -9.90 -10.26
N THR A 34 -3.94 -9.48 -9.14
CA THR A 34 -5.03 -8.51 -9.10
C THR A 34 -4.61 -7.16 -9.68
N LEU A 35 -3.43 -6.62 -9.31
CA LEU A 35 -2.93 -5.37 -9.88
C LEU A 35 -2.72 -5.45 -11.40
N ARG A 36 -2.18 -6.57 -11.91
CA ARG A 36 -2.01 -6.80 -13.35
C ARG A 36 -3.35 -6.90 -14.10
N LEU A 37 -4.36 -7.50 -13.48
CA LEU A 37 -5.71 -7.59 -14.05
C LEU A 37 -6.39 -6.23 -14.08
N LEU A 38 -6.26 -5.44 -13.00
CA LEU A 38 -6.93 -4.15 -12.87
C LEU A 38 -6.25 -3.04 -13.68
N MET A 39 -4.94 -3.11 -13.87
CA MET A 39 -4.15 -2.13 -14.64
C MET A 39 -3.35 -2.83 -15.75
N PRO A 40 -4.02 -3.36 -16.78
CA PRO A 40 -3.38 -4.21 -17.80
C PRO A 40 -2.34 -3.49 -18.66
N GLN A 41 -2.35 -2.15 -18.68
CA GLN A 41 -1.38 -1.33 -19.41
C GLN A 41 -0.21 -0.85 -18.54
N ALA A 42 -0.19 -1.19 -17.25
CA ALA A 42 0.93 -0.91 -16.35
C ALA A 42 1.87 -2.13 -16.27
N LYS A 43 3.19 -1.88 -16.20
CA LYS A 43 4.18 -2.94 -15.99
C LYS A 43 4.36 -3.18 -14.49
N VAL A 44 3.76 -4.23 -13.95
CA VAL A 44 3.96 -4.64 -12.55
C VAL A 44 5.18 -5.56 -12.39
N ILE A 45 6.23 -5.01 -11.79
CA ILE A 45 7.50 -5.68 -11.46
C ILE A 45 7.40 -6.15 -10.01
N ALA A 46 7.53 -7.45 -9.78
CA ALA A 46 7.45 -8.04 -8.44
C ALA A 46 8.53 -9.13 -8.31
N PRO A 47 9.75 -8.79 -7.86
CA PRO A 47 10.78 -9.78 -7.64
C PRO A 47 10.46 -10.62 -6.38
N ASP A 48 11.01 -11.82 -6.31
CA ASP A 48 11.09 -12.53 -5.04
C ASP A 48 12.21 -11.93 -4.20
N LEU A 49 11.93 -11.68 -2.92
CA LEU A 49 12.90 -11.09 -2.02
C LEU A 49 13.80 -12.19 -1.40
N PRO A 50 15.11 -11.93 -1.25
CA PRO A 50 16.00 -12.68 -0.37
C PRO A 50 15.47 -12.72 1.06
N VAL A 51 15.84 -13.78 1.79
CA VAL A 51 15.53 -13.90 3.23
C VAL A 51 16.33 -12.89 4.04
N GLU A 52 17.59 -12.70 3.66
CA GLU A 52 18.50 -11.76 4.31
C GLU A 52 18.06 -10.31 4.02
N PRO A 53 17.74 -9.49 5.05
CA PRO A 53 17.20 -8.15 4.87
C PRO A 53 18.13 -7.19 4.13
N SER A 54 19.43 -7.31 4.36
CA SER A 54 20.44 -6.49 3.69
C SER A 54 20.48 -6.75 2.18
N ASP A 55 20.51 -8.02 1.78
CA ASP A 55 20.43 -8.45 0.37
C ASP A 55 19.11 -8.02 -0.29
N ALA A 56 17.99 -8.09 0.45
CA ALA A 56 16.69 -7.63 -0.04
C ALA A 56 16.68 -6.12 -0.32
N MET A 57 17.26 -5.33 0.58
CA MET A 57 17.42 -3.88 0.36
C MET A 57 18.34 -3.55 -0.80
N GLU A 58 19.44 -4.28 -0.97
CA GLU A 58 20.33 -4.12 -2.13
C GLU A 58 19.60 -4.42 -3.45
N LEU A 59 18.90 -5.56 -3.52
CA LEU A 59 18.07 -5.92 -4.68
C LEU A 59 17.06 -4.80 -5.01
N LEU A 60 16.34 -4.31 -4.01
CA LEU A 60 15.30 -3.30 -4.20
C LEU A 60 15.87 -1.95 -4.64
N ARG A 61 16.99 -1.51 -4.08
CA ARG A 61 17.70 -0.30 -4.53
C ARG A 61 18.19 -0.45 -5.97
N ASN A 62 18.70 -1.62 -6.33
CA ASN A 62 19.10 -1.92 -7.71
C ASN A 62 17.91 -1.92 -8.67
N LYS A 63 16.74 -2.44 -8.26
CA LYS A 63 15.50 -2.36 -9.04
C LYS A 63 14.99 -0.94 -9.18
N LEU A 64 15.02 -0.12 -8.13
CA LEU A 64 14.67 1.29 -8.20
C LEU A 64 15.56 2.02 -9.23
N ALA A 65 16.88 1.83 -9.17
CA ALA A 65 17.82 2.47 -10.09
C ALA A 65 17.67 2.01 -11.55
N SER A 66 17.51 0.69 -11.77
CA SER A 66 17.48 0.10 -13.11
C SER A 66 16.12 0.20 -13.80
N GLU A 67 15.03 -0.03 -13.07
CA GLU A 67 13.69 -0.04 -13.64
C GLU A 67 13.03 1.33 -13.59
N LYS A 68 13.40 2.20 -12.64
CA LYS A 68 12.81 3.53 -12.43
C LYS A 68 11.27 3.46 -12.36
N PRO A 69 10.70 2.75 -11.37
CA PRO A 69 9.25 2.66 -11.21
C PRO A 69 8.65 4.05 -10.99
N ASP A 70 7.43 4.27 -11.50
CA ASP A 70 6.65 5.49 -11.26
C ASP A 70 5.99 5.48 -9.88
N ILE A 71 5.78 4.28 -9.33
CA ILE A 71 5.27 4.06 -7.97
C ILE A 71 5.80 2.74 -7.41
N ILE A 72 6.02 2.70 -6.11
CA ILE A 72 6.32 1.47 -5.36
C ILE A 72 5.18 1.17 -4.40
N ILE A 73 4.72 -0.08 -4.38
CA ILE A 73 3.68 -0.56 -3.47
C ILE A 73 4.27 -1.67 -2.62
N GLY A 74 4.34 -1.45 -1.31
CA GLY A 74 4.81 -2.45 -0.35
C GLY A 74 3.68 -2.94 0.55
N THR A 75 3.75 -4.20 0.99
CA THR A 75 2.82 -4.74 1.99
C THR A 75 3.55 -5.38 3.16
N SER A 76 3.08 -5.17 4.39
CA SER A 76 3.67 -5.77 5.60
C SER A 76 5.18 -5.50 5.70
N MET A 77 6.03 -6.53 5.76
CA MET A 77 7.50 -6.37 5.66
C MET A 77 7.95 -5.63 4.40
N GLY A 78 7.31 -5.87 3.26
CA GLY A 78 7.67 -5.20 2.01
C GLY A 78 7.40 -3.70 2.06
N ALA A 79 6.41 -3.27 2.83
CA ALA A 79 6.14 -1.85 3.08
C ALA A 79 7.21 -1.20 3.98
N MET A 80 7.77 -1.94 4.95
CA MET A 80 8.95 -1.47 5.69
C MET A 80 10.11 -1.20 4.74
N TYR A 81 10.44 -2.13 3.84
CA TYR A 81 11.48 -1.88 2.83
C TYR A 81 11.15 -0.74 1.88
N THR A 82 9.89 -0.66 1.45
CA THR A 82 9.42 0.39 0.52
C THR A 82 9.58 1.78 1.11
N GLU A 83 9.38 1.94 2.42
CA GLU A 83 9.62 3.22 3.13
C GLU A 83 11.06 3.72 2.94
N MET A 84 12.03 2.82 2.81
CA MET A 84 13.45 3.17 2.62
C MET A 84 13.85 3.34 1.14
N LEU A 85 12.90 3.33 0.20
CA LEU A 85 13.13 3.53 -1.24
C LEU A 85 12.77 4.98 -1.67
N TYR A 86 13.69 5.91 -1.41
CA TYR A 86 13.45 7.35 -1.49
C TYR A 86 13.28 7.91 -2.91
N GLY A 87 12.69 9.11 -2.99
CA GLY A 87 12.58 9.93 -4.21
C GLY A 87 11.50 9.52 -5.19
N VAL A 88 10.66 8.55 -4.83
CA VAL A 88 9.56 8.01 -5.66
C VAL A 88 8.29 7.88 -4.82
N ASP A 89 7.14 7.94 -5.50
CA ASP A 89 5.84 7.74 -4.89
C ASP A 89 5.69 6.33 -4.34
N ARG A 90 5.16 6.24 -3.11
CA ARG A 90 5.11 5.01 -2.33
C ARG A 90 3.77 4.84 -1.65
N ILE A 91 3.23 3.64 -1.75
CA ILE A 91 2.08 3.18 -0.96
C ILE A 91 2.55 2.06 -0.04
N LEU A 92 2.42 2.30 1.26
CA LEU A 92 2.77 1.37 2.32
C LEU A 92 1.49 0.79 2.91
N VAL A 93 1.21 -0.49 2.66
CA VAL A 93 0.02 -1.14 3.21
C VAL A 93 0.39 -1.96 4.43
N ASN A 94 -0.22 -1.66 5.57
CA ASN A 94 0.00 -2.31 6.86
C ASN A 94 1.49 -2.52 7.20
N PRO A 95 2.32 -1.45 7.20
CA PRO A 95 3.78 -1.59 7.26
C PRO A 95 4.31 -2.18 8.56
N ALA A 96 5.05 -3.27 8.44
CA ALA A 96 5.63 -4.01 9.56
C ALA A 96 7.00 -3.44 9.98
N PHE A 97 7.05 -2.16 10.38
CA PHE A 97 8.29 -1.50 10.83
C PHE A 97 8.97 -2.20 12.02
N GLN A 98 8.22 -3.00 12.77
CA GLN A 98 8.70 -3.74 13.95
C GLN A 98 8.62 -5.26 13.74
N LEU A 99 8.85 -5.73 12.50
CA LEU A 99 8.69 -7.15 12.11
C LEU A 99 9.40 -8.12 13.06
N ALA A 100 10.64 -7.84 13.44
CA ALA A 100 11.42 -8.74 14.30
C ALA A 100 10.73 -9.01 15.64
N ASP A 101 10.10 -7.99 16.22
CA ASP A 101 9.39 -8.11 17.49
C ASP A 101 8.04 -8.80 17.31
N THR A 102 7.34 -8.54 16.19
CA THR A 102 6.11 -9.27 15.82
C THR A 102 6.38 -10.76 15.63
N LEU A 103 7.47 -11.13 14.94
CA LEU A 103 7.85 -12.53 14.75
C LEU A 103 8.22 -13.19 16.08
N LEU A 104 8.97 -12.50 16.94
CA LEU A 104 9.37 -13.05 18.23
C LEU A 104 8.16 -13.29 19.16
N LYS A 105 7.21 -12.35 19.21
CA LYS A 105 5.98 -12.48 20.01
C LYS A 105 5.08 -13.63 19.55
N ASN A 106 5.10 -13.95 18.26
CA ASN A 106 4.24 -14.95 17.64
C ASN A 106 4.95 -16.30 17.39
N ASN A 107 6.03 -16.60 18.11
CA ASN A 107 6.81 -17.84 17.96
C ASN A 107 7.32 -18.10 16.52
N GLY A 108 7.67 -17.05 15.79
CA GLY A 108 8.14 -17.11 14.40
C GLY A 108 9.56 -17.63 14.19
N LEU A 109 10.24 -18.13 15.22
CA LEU A 109 11.55 -18.76 15.10
C LEU A 109 11.43 -20.16 14.49
N GLY A 110 12.50 -20.60 13.81
CA GLY A 110 12.55 -21.91 13.17
C GLY A 110 12.08 -21.88 11.71
N ARG A 111 11.70 -23.05 11.19
CA ARG A 111 11.32 -23.22 9.79
C ARG A 111 10.01 -22.51 9.50
N GLN A 112 10.02 -21.64 8.48
CA GLN A 112 8.85 -20.95 7.95
C GLN A 112 8.61 -21.41 6.51
N GLU A 113 7.34 -21.57 6.13
CA GLU A 113 6.94 -21.94 4.77
C GLU A 113 6.58 -20.68 3.98
N TYR A 114 6.98 -20.62 2.70
CA TYR A 114 6.48 -19.58 1.81
C TYR A 114 5.00 -19.81 1.51
N HIS A 115 4.21 -18.74 1.55
CA HIS A 115 2.77 -18.76 1.27
C HIS A 115 2.45 -18.88 -0.22
N ASN A 116 3.43 -18.58 -1.08
CA ASN A 116 3.29 -18.56 -2.52
C ASN A 116 4.53 -19.19 -3.19
N PRO A 117 4.39 -19.82 -4.37
CA PRO A 117 5.53 -20.35 -5.10
C PRO A 117 6.57 -19.26 -5.41
N ARG A 118 7.85 -19.60 -5.26
CA ARG A 118 8.98 -18.77 -5.65
C ARG A 118 9.51 -19.16 -7.02
N GLN A 119 10.20 -18.23 -7.66
CA GLN A 119 10.90 -18.40 -8.93
C GLN A 119 12.10 -19.35 -8.80
N ASP A 120 12.78 -19.32 -7.65
CA ASP A 120 13.90 -20.22 -7.33
C ASP A 120 13.44 -21.64 -6.92
N GLY A 121 12.14 -21.84 -6.73
CA GLY A 121 11.56 -23.13 -6.33
C GLY A 121 11.66 -23.44 -4.84
N GLU A 122 12.26 -22.56 -4.03
CA GLU A 122 12.35 -22.74 -2.58
C GLU A 122 10.95 -22.67 -1.95
N THR A 123 10.67 -23.61 -1.05
CA THR A 123 9.36 -23.72 -0.37
C THR A 123 9.38 -23.21 1.06
N SER A 124 10.57 -23.00 1.62
CA SER A 124 10.73 -22.66 3.03
C SER A 124 12.06 -21.97 3.32
N PHE A 125 12.19 -21.41 4.50
CA PHE A 125 13.43 -20.83 5.00
C PHE A 125 13.50 -20.93 6.54
N LEU A 126 14.68 -20.67 7.10
CA LEU A 126 14.91 -20.73 8.55
C LEU A 126 14.97 -19.32 9.14
N VAL A 127 14.17 -19.06 10.17
CA VAL A 127 14.25 -17.84 10.98
C VAL A 127 15.08 -18.13 12.22
N THR A 128 16.24 -17.50 12.29
CA THR A 128 17.15 -17.56 13.46
C THR A 128 17.07 -16.27 14.25
N LYS A 129 17.60 -16.27 15.49
CA LYS A 129 17.74 -15.02 16.27
C LYS A 129 18.61 -13.99 15.56
N THR A 130 19.69 -14.44 14.91
CA THR A 130 20.57 -13.59 14.08
C THR A 130 19.79 -12.94 12.94
N LEU A 131 18.92 -13.69 12.24
CA LEU A 131 18.09 -13.10 11.20
C LEU A 131 17.16 -12.00 11.76
N LEU A 132 16.57 -12.21 12.94
CA LEU A 132 15.77 -11.17 13.60
C LEU A 132 16.60 -9.93 13.95
N GLU A 133 17.86 -10.08 14.35
CA GLU A 133 18.77 -8.96 14.58
C GLU A 133 19.08 -8.19 13.29
N HIS A 134 19.27 -8.89 12.16
CA HIS A 134 19.44 -8.23 10.86
C HIS A 134 18.18 -7.47 10.43
N PHE A 135 16.99 -8.02 10.69
CA PHE A 135 15.74 -7.28 10.49
C PHE A 135 15.68 -6.02 11.35
N ARG A 136 16.09 -6.09 12.64
CA ARG A 136 16.13 -4.91 13.51
C ARG A 136 17.09 -3.86 12.97
N GLU A 137 18.29 -4.26 12.59
CA GLU A 137 19.31 -3.36 12.01
C GLU A 137 18.76 -2.62 10.80
N VAL A 138 18.22 -3.36 9.81
CA VAL A 138 17.66 -2.73 8.61
C VAL A 138 16.45 -1.85 8.94
N SER A 139 15.55 -2.29 9.83
CA SER A 139 14.38 -1.50 10.22
C SER A 139 14.73 -0.23 10.99
N SER A 140 15.92 -0.16 11.63
CA SER A 140 16.37 1.03 12.36
C SER A 140 16.60 2.24 11.45
N HIS A 141 16.79 2.02 10.15
CA HIS A 141 16.94 3.06 9.13
C HIS A 141 15.60 3.57 8.58
N CYS A 142 14.46 3.02 9.02
CA CYS A 142 13.16 3.56 8.63
C CYS A 142 13.03 5.02 9.07
N PHE A 143 12.37 5.83 8.26
CA PHE A 143 12.06 7.24 8.52
C PHE A 143 13.25 8.22 8.54
N GLU A 144 14.49 7.77 8.32
CA GLU A 144 15.68 8.64 8.29
C GLU A 144 15.56 9.82 7.31
N ARG A 145 14.81 9.63 6.21
CA ARG A 145 14.59 10.64 5.17
C ARG A 145 13.12 11.03 4.99
N ALA A 146 12.29 10.78 6.01
CA ALA A 146 10.85 11.06 5.93
C ALA A 146 10.55 12.54 5.57
N ALA A 147 11.34 13.48 6.10
CA ALA A 147 11.17 14.90 5.81
C ALA A 147 11.36 15.26 4.33
N GLU A 148 12.20 14.52 3.59
CA GLU A 148 12.51 14.80 2.18
C GLU A 148 11.40 14.32 1.24
N ASP A 149 10.64 13.30 1.64
CA ASP A 149 9.59 12.66 0.84
C ASP A 149 8.21 12.73 1.51
N HIS A 150 8.01 13.69 2.41
CA HIS A 150 6.79 13.84 3.21
C HIS A 150 5.48 13.91 2.39
N ASP A 151 5.53 14.20 1.09
CA ASP A 151 4.39 14.33 0.16
C ASP A 151 4.27 13.16 -0.84
N LYS A 152 5.15 12.15 -0.72
CA LYS A 152 5.23 11.00 -1.64
C LYS A 152 4.85 9.68 -0.99
N VAL A 153 4.61 9.62 0.32
CA VAL A 153 4.46 8.36 1.07
C VAL A 153 3.08 8.25 1.69
N PHE A 154 2.27 7.34 1.18
CA PHE A 154 0.92 7.06 1.65
C PHE A 154 0.89 5.78 2.48
N GLY A 155 0.49 5.89 3.75
CA GLY A 155 0.32 4.74 4.65
C GLY A 155 -1.14 4.31 4.69
N LEU A 156 -1.44 3.06 4.33
CA LEU A 156 -2.79 2.50 4.33
C LEU A 156 -2.89 1.42 5.41
N TYR A 157 -3.83 1.59 6.33
CA TYR A 157 -3.98 0.76 7.53
C TYR A 157 -5.37 0.14 7.63
N GLY A 158 -5.43 -1.19 7.64
CA GLY A 158 -6.66 -1.93 7.85
C GLY A 158 -7.15 -1.78 9.30
N ILE A 159 -8.40 -1.36 9.49
CA ILE A 159 -8.99 -1.21 10.84
C ILE A 159 -9.20 -2.54 11.56
N HIS A 160 -9.12 -3.66 10.85
CA HIS A 160 -9.23 -5.03 11.35
C HIS A 160 -7.88 -5.78 11.32
N ASP A 161 -6.76 -5.09 11.08
CA ASP A 161 -5.43 -5.69 11.22
C ASP A 161 -5.17 -6.02 12.70
N THR A 162 -4.79 -7.28 12.97
CA THR A 162 -4.47 -7.78 14.32
C THR A 162 -3.00 -8.18 14.48
N LEU A 163 -2.20 -8.03 13.42
CA LEU A 163 -0.79 -8.45 13.38
C LEU A 163 0.17 -7.28 13.52
N VAL A 164 -0.16 -6.14 12.93
CA VAL A 164 0.72 -4.96 12.89
C VAL A 164 -0.05 -3.70 13.27
N HIS A 165 0.51 -2.95 14.23
CA HIS A 165 -0.10 -1.73 14.76
C HIS A 165 0.90 -0.58 14.77
N THR A 166 1.21 -0.06 13.58
CA THR A 166 2.24 0.98 13.38
C THR A 166 1.68 2.29 12.84
N PHE A 167 0.36 2.50 12.96
CA PHE A 167 -0.31 3.73 12.49
C PHE A 167 0.24 4.97 13.18
N ASP A 168 0.34 4.93 14.51
CA ASP A 168 0.81 6.07 15.30
C ASP A 168 2.28 6.39 14.95
N LEU A 169 3.14 5.36 14.91
CA LEU A 169 4.53 5.48 14.49
C LEU A 169 4.67 6.12 13.11
N PHE A 170 3.89 5.69 12.12
CA PHE A 170 3.94 6.30 10.79
C PHE A 170 3.46 7.75 10.79
N SER A 171 2.41 8.05 11.57
CA SER A 171 1.81 9.38 11.63
C SER A 171 2.71 10.42 12.30
N GLU A 172 3.72 9.99 13.06
CA GLU A 172 4.77 10.87 13.59
C GLU A 172 5.68 11.41 12.46
N HIS A 173 5.75 10.73 11.32
CA HIS A 173 6.70 11.03 10.23
C HIS A 173 6.03 11.48 8.93
N TYR A 174 4.86 10.95 8.61
CA TYR A 174 4.18 11.20 7.34
C TYR A 174 2.73 11.68 7.53
N PRO A 175 2.27 12.71 6.78
CA PRO A 175 0.91 13.22 6.89
C PRO A 175 -0.16 12.28 6.28
N GLN A 176 0.21 11.48 5.27
CA GLN A 176 -0.75 10.72 4.46
C GLN A 176 -1.08 9.35 5.06
N ALA A 177 -1.59 9.33 6.29
CA ALA A 177 -2.04 8.11 6.97
C ALA A 177 -3.55 7.89 6.76
N ILE A 178 -3.91 6.82 6.07
CA ILE A 178 -5.28 6.49 5.66
C ILE A 178 -5.69 5.18 6.33
N ARG A 179 -6.85 5.16 6.99
CA ARG A 179 -7.48 3.94 7.49
C ARG A 179 -8.51 3.42 6.50
N PHE A 180 -8.57 2.11 6.32
CA PHE A 180 -9.56 1.46 5.46
C PHE A 180 -10.21 0.26 6.13
N ASP A 181 -11.41 -0.09 5.67
CA ASP A 181 -12.11 -1.30 6.10
C ASP A 181 -11.43 -2.55 5.51
N GLY A 182 -10.60 -3.21 6.32
CA GLY A 182 -9.88 -4.41 5.92
C GLY A 182 -8.89 -4.90 6.98
N GLU A 183 -8.30 -6.06 6.69
CA GLU A 183 -7.42 -6.81 7.58
C GLU A 183 -5.93 -6.59 7.25
N HIS A 184 -5.04 -7.43 7.81
CA HIS A 184 -3.61 -7.38 7.51
C HIS A 184 -3.27 -7.69 6.05
N TYR A 185 -3.91 -8.72 5.48
CA TYR A 185 -3.61 -9.18 4.13
C TYR A 185 -4.48 -8.46 3.09
N LEU A 186 -3.87 -8.03 1.99
CA LEU A 186 -4.58 -7.43 0.86
C LEU A 186 -5.37 -8.48 0.09
N ASN A 187 -6.69 -8.46 0.25
CA ASN A 187 -7.64 -9.13 -0.64
C ASN A 187 -8.09 -8.19 -1.78
N ASP A 188 -8.84 -8.74 -2.74
CA ASP A 188 -9.30 -7.99 -3.90
C ASP A 188 -10.16 -6.77 -3.53
N ASN A 189 -10.97 -6.88 -2.48
CA ASN A 189 -11.83 -5.79 -2.01
C ASN A 189 -10.99 -4.62 -1.46
N ALA A 190 -9.98 -4.92 -0.64
CA ALA A 190 -9.04 -3.92 -0.13
C ALA A 190 -8.23 -3.26 -1.25
N ILE A 191 -7.80 -4.04 -2.26
CA ILE A 191 -7.09 -3.47 -3.42
C ILE A 191 -8.02 -2.52 -4.19
N LEU A 192 -9.22 -2.96 -4.53
CA LEU A 192 -10.19 -2.19 -5.31
C LEU A 192 -10.61 -0.88 -4.64
N HIS A 193 -10.88 -0.93 -3.33
CA HIS A 193 -11.53 0.17 -2.63
C HIS A 193 -10.59 1.02 -1.79
N SER A 194 -9.37 0.56 -1.51
CA SER A 194 -8.42 1.28 -0.66
C SER A 194 -7.13 1.63 -1.40
N VAL A 195 -6.54 0.68 -2.12
CA VAL A 195 -5.25 0.89 -2.81
C VAL A 195 -5.43 1.61 -4.15
N MET A 196 -6.36 1.15 -4.99
CA MET A 196 -6.61 1.70 -6.32
C MET A 196 -6.94 3.20 -6.34
N PRO A 197 -7.75 3.75 -5.40
CA PRO A 197 -7.97 5.19 -5.32
C PRO A 197 -6.68 5.99 -5.10
N VAL A 198 -5.77 5.50 -4.26
CA VAL A 198 -4.49 6.17 -3.99
C VAL A 198 -3.56 6.10 -5.21
N ILE A 199 -3.53 4.96 -5.91
CA ILE A 199 -2.83 4.84 -7.20
C ILE A 199 -3.39 5.87 -8.20
N GLN A 200 -4.71 6.01 -8.29
CA GLN A 200 -5.36 6.99 -9.16
C GLN A 200 -4.97 8.43 -8.82
N TRP A 201 -4.93 8.80 -7.53
CA TRP A 201 -4.49 10.13 -7.10
C TRP A 201 -3.06 10.42 -7.48
N ILE A 202 -2.16 9.45 -7.26
CA ILE A 202 -0.75 9.57 -7.66
C ILE A 202 -0.63 9.69 -9.18
N ASP A 203 -1.33 8.85 -9.95
CA ASP A 203 -1.30 8.88 -11.41
C ASP A 203 -1.84 10.20 -11.98
N ASP A 204 -2.97 10.70 -11.46
CA ASP A 204 -3.57 11.97 -11.84
C ASP A 204 -2.60 13.14 -11.56
N ARG A 205 -1.98 13.17 -10.37
CA ARG A 205 -0.97 14.17 -10.01
C ARG A 205 0.24 14.10 -10.95
N GLN A 206 0.79 12.92 -11.21
CA GLN A 206 1.93 12.74 -12.11
C GLN A 206 1.61 13.14 -13.56
N ARG A 207 0.35 13.00 -14.00
CA ARG A 207 -0.12 13.44 -15.32
C ARG A 207 -0.57 14.91 -15.36
N ASN A 208 -0.49 15.64 -14.23
CA ASN A 208 -1.05 16.98 -14.08
C ASN A 208 -2.53 17.06 -14.48
N VAL A 209 -3.31 16.02 -14.17
CA VAL A 209 -4.76 16.01 -14.40
C VAL A 209 -5.46 16.52 -13.15
N GLN A 210 -6.09 17.67 -13.27
CA GLN A 210 -6.95 18.22 -12.23
C GLN A 210 -8.41 17.88 -12.55
N LYS A 211 -9.03 17.04 -11.72
CA LYS A 211 -10.47 16.77 -11.80
C LYS A 211 -11.26 17.99 -11.33
N PRO A 212 -12.45 18.26 -11.90
CA PRO A 212 -13.34 19.27 -11.34
C PRO A 212 -13.69 18.93 -9.88
N VAL A 213 -13.72 19.95 -9.02
CA VAL A 213 -14.02 19.77 -7.59
C VAL A 213 -15.53 19.69 -7.38
N LEU A 214 -15.99 18.70 -6.62
CA LEU A 214 -17.38 18.53 -6.22
C LEU A 214 -17.50 18.58 -4.70
N PHE A 215 -18.10 19.64 -4.17
CA PHE A 215 -18.43 19.75 -2.76
C PHE A 215 -19.80 19.13 -2.48
N ILE A 216 -19.83 18.14 -1.58
CA ILE A 216 -21.06 17.50 -1.10
C ILE A 216 -21.26 17.91 0.36
N SER A 217 -22.20 18.82 0.59
CA SER A 217 -22.64 19.22 1.93
C SER A 217 -23.65 18.20 2.45
N LEU A 218 -23.38 17.62 3.61
CA LEU A 218 -24.31 16.69 4.27
C LEU A 218 -25.23 17.45 5.23
N SER A 219 -26.55 17.33 5.02
CA SER A 219 -27.55 17.94 5.91
C SER A 219 -27.80 17.14 7.19
N ASP A 220 -27.39 15.88 7.23
CA ASP A 220 -27.53 14.98 8.37
C ASP A 220 -26.33 14.03 8.46
N ARG A 221 -26.13 13.38 9.63
CA ARG A 221 -25.12 12.33 9.79
C ARG A 221 -25.46 11.18 8.86
N ILE A 222 -24.48 10.68 8.12
CA ILE A 222 -24.67 9.43 7.40
C ILE A 222 -24.58 8.29 8.41
N ILE A 223 -25.74 7.94 8.98
CA ILE A 223 -25.88 6.80 9.88
C ILE A 223 -26.36 5.64 9.02
N ASN A 224 -25.53 4.62 8.90
CA ASN A 224 -25.82 3.38 8.19
C ASN A 224 -25.83 3.54 6.65
N HIS A 225 -24.64 3.46 6.05
CA HIS A 225 -24.52 3.42 4.59
C HIS A 225 -25.09 2.10 4.08
N SER A 226 -26.26 2.16 3.45
CA SER A 226 -26.63 1.12 2.50
C SER A 226 -25.51 1.00 1.44
N SER A 227 -25.33 -0.19 0.87
CA SER A 227 -24.29 -0.49 -0.13
C SER A 227 -24.25 0.47 -1.34
N GLY A 228 -25.32 1.26 -1.55
CA GLY A 228 -25.40 2.28 -2.59
C GLY A 228 -24.50 3.50 -2.36
N PHE A 229 -24.21 3.91 -1.12
CA PHE A 229 -23.46 5.16 -0.88
C PHE A 229 -22.00 5.05 -1.37
N ALA A 230 -21.30 3.98 -0.98
CA ALA A 230 -19.91 3.75 -1.41
C ALA A 230 -19.81 3.68 -2.94
N LYS A 231 -20.79 3.03 -3.60
CA LYS A 231 -20.86 2.95 -5.05
C LYS A 231 -21.10 4.31 -5.72
N SER A 232 -21.98 5.14 -5.15
CA SER A 232 -22.24 6.49 -5.64
C SER A 232 -21.01 7.38 -5.49
N VAL A 233 -20.36 7.38 -4.32
CA VAL A 233 -19.12 8.13 -4.10
C VAL A 233 -18.02 7.67 -5.06
N ALA A 234 -17.84 6.36 -5.24
CA ALA A 234 -16.86 5.84 -6.20
C ALA A 234 -17.16 6.25 -7.66
N THR A 235 -18.44 6.32 -8.03
CA THR A 235 -18.87 6.79 -9.36
C THR A 235 -18.56 8.27 -9.57
N LEU A 236 -18.79 9.10 -8.55
CA LEU A 236 -18.45 10.52 -8.59
C LEU A 236 -16.93 10.74 -8.60
N ALA A 237 -16.18 10.04 -7.74
CA ALA A 237 -14.72 10.13 -7.63
C ALA A 237 -13.97 9.70 -8.91
N ALA A 238 -14.63 8.97 -9.81
CA ALA A 238 -14.08 8.67 -11.13
C ALA A 238 -13.89 9.93 -11.98
N ASN A 239 -14.76 10.94 -11.83
CA ASN A 239 -14.78 12.15 -12.66
C ASN A 239 -14.49 13.43 -11.88
N TYR A 240 -14.69 13.43 -10.56
CA TYR A 240 -14.58 14.60 -9.69
C TYR A 240 -13.59 14.38 -8.56
N ASP A 241 -12.97 15.46 -8.11
CA ASP A 241 -12.34 15.50 -6.78
C ASP A 241 -13.43 15.80 -5.75
N VAL A 242 -13.83 14.77 -4.99
CA VAL A 242 -15.04 14.82 -4.15
C VAL A 242 -14.67 15.22 -2.72
N HIS A 243 -15.19 16.36 -2.28
CA HIS A 243 -15.01 16.87 -0.92
C HIS A 243 -16.34 16.78 -0.17
N ILE A 244 -16.37 15.96 0.88
CA ILE A 244 -17.53 15.89 1.78
C ILE A 244 -17.31 16.92 2.89
N VAL A 245 -18.19 17.91 2.96
CA VAL A 245 -18.07 19.04 3.89
C VAL A 245 -19.19 19.02 4.93
N ALA A 246 -18.90 19.53 6.12
CA ALA A 246 -19.92 19.81 7.12
C ALA A 246 -20.97 20.78 6.53
N SER A 247 -22.22 20.64 6.98
CA SER A 247 -23.34 21.46 6.50
C SER A 247 -22.99 22.95 6.55
N VAL A 248 -23.19 23.64 5.43
CA VAL A 248 -23.02 25.10 5.39
C VAL A 248 -24.07 25.70 6.33
N PRO A 249 -23.70 26.52 7.33
CA PRO A 249 -24.67 27.17 8.18
C PRO A 249 -25.61 28.00 7.31
N TYR A 250 -26.92 27.77 7.43
CA TYR A 250 -27.91 28.59 6.76
C TYR A 250 -27.79 30.02 7.28
N ASN A 251 -27.66 30.98 6.37
CA ASN A 251 -27.88 32.38 6.72
C ASN A 251 -29.36 32.51 7.06
N THR A 252 -29.73 32.55 8.35
CA THR A 252 -31.06 32.97 8.79
C THR A 252 -31.08 34.49 8.72
N PRO A 253 -31.72 35.12 7.72
CA PRO A 253 -31.90 36.56 7.74
C PRO A 253 -32.81 36.89 8.92
N GLU A 254 -32.40 37.84 9.77
CA GLU A 254 -33.29 38.48 10.75
C GLU A 254 -34.44 39.22 10.07
#